data_AF-A0A7W6SRA0-F1
#
_entry.id   AF-A0A7W6SRA0-F1
#
_cell.length_a   1.000
_cell.length_b   1.000
_cell.length_c   1.000
_cell.angle_alpha   90.00
_cell.angle_beta   90.00
_cell.angle_gamma   90.00
#
_symmetry.space_group_name_H-M   'P 1'
#
loop_
_entity.id
_entity.type
_entity.pdbx_description
1 polymer ?
#
loop_
_entity_poly.entity_id
_entity_poly.type
_entity_poly.pdbx_seq_one_letter_code
_entity_poly.pdbx_strand_id
1 'polypeptide(L)'
;MSFQLSILKILAGQPHGRASIEVVKQHLALYYSSGPEWPARMKRIASRAPQLDIFGQRLIEREAGCWIITDEGRKTLERLELVDVGTMRGQVKREIAQEREDE
;
A
#
# COMPACT_ATOMS: atom_id res chain seq x y z
N MET A 1 -3.13 6.29 9.11
CA MET A 1 -3.76 5.75 7.88
C MET A 1 -3.11 6.40 6.67
N SER A 2 -3.04 5.71 5.53
CA SER A 2 -2.70 6.35 4.24
C SER A 2 -3.75 6.02 3.18
N PHE A 3 -4.55 7.02 2.83
CA PHE A 3 -5.67 6.87 1.90
C PHE A 3 -5.20 6.65 0.46
N GLN A 4 -4.25 7.45 -0.01
CA GLN A 4 -3.74 7.35 -1.38
C GLN A 4 -3.06 6.01 -1.66
N LEU A 5 -2.23 5.53 -0.74
CA LEU A 5 -1.62 4.22 -0.88
C LEU A 5 -2.66 3.10 -0.87
N SER A 6 -3.71 3.23 -0.06
CA SER A 6 -4.80 2.25 -0.01
C SER A 6 -5.55 2.17 -1.35
N ILE A 7 -5.82 3.30 -2.01
CA ILE A 7 -6.40 3.32 -3.37
C ILE A 7 -5.49 2.58 -4.34
N LEU A 8 -4.20 2.90 -4.36
CA LEU A 8 -3.23 2.27 -5.26
C LEU A 8 -3.19 0.75 -5.03
N LYS A 9 -3.20 0.31 -3.77
CA LYS A 9 -3.20 -1.11 -3.42
C LYS A 9 -4.49 -1.82 -3.80
N ILE A 10 -5.64 -1.17 -3.62
CA ILE A 10 -6.94 -1.70 -4.04
C ILE A 10 -6.94 -1.93 -5.54
N LEU A 11 -6.62 -0.89 -6.34
CA LEU A 11 -6.62 -0.97 -7.79
C LEU A 11 -5.67 -2.06 -8.29
N ALA A 12 -4.46 -2.18 -7.72
CA ALA A 12 -3.51 -3.24 -8.08
C ALA A 12 -4.06 -4.66 -7.89
N GLY A 13 -4.99 -4.86 -6.94
CA GLY A 13 -5.65 -6.14 -6.67
C GLY A 13 -6.91 -6.41 -7.49
N GLN A 14 -7.37 -5.45 -8.30
CA GLN A 14 -8.56 -5.63 -9.15
C GLN A 14 -8.20 -6.30 -10.48
N PRO A 15 -9.15 -7.01 -11.11
CA PRO A 15 -9.00 -7.47 -12.48
C PRO A 15 -8.59 -6.32 -13.40
N HIS A 16 -7.52 -6.51 -14.18
CA HIS A 16 -6.95 -5.48 -15.06
C HIS A 16 -6.50 -4.17 -14.38
N GLY A 17 -6.42 -4.12 -13.05
CA GLY A 17 -6.04 -2.89 -12.35
C GLY A 17 -7.11 -1.81 -12.28
N ARG A 18 -8.37 -2.16 -12.57
CA ARG A 18 -9.45 -1.18 -12.75
C ARG A 18 -10.58 -1.41 -11.76
N ALA A 19 -11.13 -0.34 -11.20
CA ALA A 19 -12.35 -0.39 -10.40
C ALA A 19 -13.13 0.92 -10.46
N SER A 20 -14.45 0.81 -10.27
CA SER A 20 -15.27 1.97 -10.02
C SER A 20 -14.98 2.58 -8.65
N ILE A 21 -15.36 3.84 -8.47
CA ILE A 21 -15.25 4.53 -7.18
C ILE A 21 -16.03 3.79 -6.09
N GLU A 22 -17.17 3.18 -6.42
CA GLU A 22 -17.98 2.42 -5.47
C GLU A 22 -17.28 1.15 -4.98
N VAL A 23 -16.60 0.42 -5.87
CA VAL A 23 -15.77 -0.73 -5.50
C VAL A 23 -14.61 -0.29 -4.60
N VAL A 24 -13.95 0.83 -4.93
CA VAL A 24 -12.88 1.38 -4.09
C VAL A 24 -13.39 1.73 -2.68
N LYS A 25 -14.55 2.38 -2.58
CA LYS A 25 -15.19 2.69 -1.29
C LYS A 25 -15.54 1.43 -0.48
N GLN A 26 -16.08 0.41 -1.14
CA GLN A 26 -16.43 -0.86 -0.49
C GLN A 26 -15.20 -1.56 0.09
N HIS A 27 -14.11 -1.65 -0.68
CA HIS A 27 -12.85 -2.21 -0.19
C HIS A 27 -12.28 -1.41 0.98
N LEU A 28 -12.29 -0.08 0.90
CA LEU A 28 -11.86 0.77 2.00
C LEU A 28 -12.69 0.45 3.26
N ALA A 29 -14.01 0.50 3.18
CA ALA A 29 -14.90 0.21 4.30
C ALA A 29 -14.59 -1.17 4.94
N LEU A 30 -14.41 -2.20 4.11
CA LEU A 30 -14.04 -3.53 4.57
C LEU A 30 -12.71 -3.50 5.33
N TYR A 31 -11.65 -2.96 4.73
CA TYR A 31 -10.34 -2.91 5.37
C TYR A 31 -10.30 -2.10 6.67
N TYR A 32 -11.11 -1.05 6.77
CA TYR A 32 -11.22 -0.26 7.99
C TYR A 32 -12.01 -0.98 9.09
N SER A 33 -12.93 -1.86 8.71
CA SER A 33 -13.74 -2.64 9.66
C SER A 33 -13.05 -3.93 10.14
N SER A 34 -12.07 -4.46 9.40
CA SER A 34 -11.41 -5.74 9.69
C SER A 34 -10.30 -5.70 10.74
N GLY A 35 -10.07 -4.56 11.40
CA GLY A 35 -9.06 -4.41 12.47
C GLY A 35 -7.85 -3.54 12.08
N PRO A 36 -6.91 -3.32 13.01
CA PRO A 36 -5.88 -2.29 12.88
C PRO A 36 -4.72 -2.68 11.94
N GLU A 37 -4.54 -3.97 11.66
CA GLU A 37 -3.38 -4.49 10.94
C GLU A 37 -3.22 -3.87 9.55
N TRP A 38 -4.29 -3.83 8.76
CA TRP A 38 -4.24 -3.25 7.42
C TRP A 38 -3.98 -1.73 7.46
N PRO A 39 -4.74 -0.91 8.20
CA PRO A 39 -4.43 0.50 8.41
C PRO A 39 -3.00 0.78 8.89
N ALA A 40 -2.47 -0.02 9.81
CA ALA A 40 -1.12 0.11 10.36
C ALA A 40 -0.06 -0.19 9.29
N ARG A 41 -0.23 -1.28 8.54
CA ARG A 41 0.63 -1.63 7.40
C ARG A 41 0.64 -0.52 6.35
N MET A 42 -0.53 -0.03 5.93
CA MET A 42 -0.61 1.06 4.93
C MET A 42 0.02 2.35 5.45
N LYS A 43 -0.16 2.69 6.74
CA LYS A 43 0.50 3.84 7.36
C LYS A 43 2.02 3.69 7.31
N ARG A 44 2.55 2.54 7.70
CA ARG A 44 4.00 2.26 7.75
C ARG A 44 4.65 2.34 6.36
N ILE A 45 4.01 1.77 5.34
CA ILE A 45 4.51 1.86 3.95
C ILE A 45 4.52 3.31 3.48
N ALA A 46 3.41 4.04 3.69
CA ALA A 46 3.30 5.43 3.26
C ALA A 46 4.25 6.39 3.98
N SER A 47 4.61 6.13 5.24
CA SER A 47 5.63 6.91 5.96
C SER A 47 6.99 6.94 5.27
N ARG A 48 7.26 5.99 4.35
CA ARG A 48 8.50 5.92 3.56
C ARG A 48 8.42 6.71 2.24
N ALA A 49 7.24 7.22 1.90
CA ALA A 49 7.00 8.08 0.74
C ALA A 49 6.08 9.25 1.14
N PRO A 50 6.55 10.18 1.98
CA PRO A 50 5.76 11.32 2.44
C PRO A 50 5.27 12.22 1.30
N GLN A 51 5.96 12.19 0.16
CA GLN A 51 5.61 12.91 -1.07
C GLN A 51 4.73 12.12 -2.04
N LEU A 52 4.18 10.96 -1.63
CA LEU A 52 3.29 10.18 -2.49
C LEU A 52 2.06 11.04 -2.84
N ASP A 53 1.90 11.31 -4.13
CA ASP A 53 0.72 11.95 -4.70
C ASP A 53 0.26 11.14 -5.91
N ILE A 54 -0.65 10.19 -5.69
CA ILE A 54 -1.09 9.28 -6.76
C ILE A 54 -1.77 10.01 -7.93
N PHE A 55 -2.33 11.20 -7.69
CA PHE A 55 -3.02 11.98 -8.72
C PHE A 55 -2.03 12.90 -9.45
N GLY A 56 -1.23 13.67 -8.70
CA GLY A 56 -0.22 14.56 -9.27
C GLY A 56 0.89 13.82 -10.01
N GLN A 57 1.27 12.64 -9.55
CA GLN A 57 2.28 11.78 -10.18
C GLN A 57 1.71 10.86 -11.27
N ARG A 58 0.40 10.94 -11.57
CA ARG A 58 -0.27 10.12 -12.60
C ARG A 58 -0.07 8.61 -12.39
N LEU A 59 -0.10 8.17 -11.13
CA LEU A 59 -0.02 6.75 -10.77
C LEU A 59 -1.35 6.03 -11.00
N ILE A 60 -2.42 6.79 -11.19
CA ILE A 60 -3.72 6.31 -11.61
C ILE A 60 -4.28 7.19 -12.73
N GLU A 61 -5.07 6.57 -13.61
CA GLU A 61 -5.93 7.23 -14.58
C GLU A 61 -7.36 7.26 -14.05
N ARG A 62 -8.07 8.35 -14.37
CA ARG A 62 -9.47 8.55 -13.99
C ARG A 62 -10.28 8.69 -15.26
N GLU A 63 -10.96 7.62 -15.63
CA GLU A 63 -11.95 7.59 -16.70
C GLU A 63 -13.36 7.79 -16.14
N ALA A 64 -14.34 8.01 -17.01
CA ALA A 64 -15.73 8.20 -16.60
C ALA A 64 -16.25 6.98 -15.82
N GLY A 65 -16.32 7.13 -14.49
CA GLY A 65 -16.80 6.09 -13.56
C GLY A 65 -15.80 4.99 -13.21
N CYS A 66 -14.57 5.04 -13.71
CA CYS A 66 -13.57 4.00 -13.51
C CYS A 66 -12.18 4.58 -13.23
N TRP A 67 -11.49 4.02 -12.24
CA TRP A 67 -10.09 4.33 -11.95
C TRP A 67 -9.21 3.14 -12.34
N ILE A 68 -8.05 3.43 -12.92
CA ILE A 68 -7.14 2.43 -13.45
C ILE A 68 -5.74 2.74 -12.90
N ILE A 69 -5.06 1.75 -12.32
CA ILE A 69 -3.65 1.91 -11.94
C ILE A 69 -2.78 1.88 -13.20
N THR A 70 -1.88 2.86 -13.33
CA THR A 70 -0.92 2.93 -14.44
C THR A 70 0.26 1.99 -14.18
N ASP A 71 1.06 1.71 -15.21
CA ASP A 71 2.28 0.93 -15.04
C ASP A 71 3.26 1.60 -14.06
N GLU A 72 3.37 2.92 -14.10
CA GLU A 72 4.17 3.68 -13.12
C GLU A 72 3.58 3.59 -11.71
N GLY A 73 2.25 3.55 -11.58
CA GLY A 73 1.58 3.26 -10.33
C GLY A 73 1.93 1.88 -9.78
N ARG A 74 1.96 0.85 -10.64
CA ARG A 74 2.35 -0.52 -10.24
C ARG A 74 3.80 -0.60 -9.80
N LYS A 75 4.73 -0.03 -10.59
CA LYS A 75 6.17 0.02 -10.24
C LYS A 75 6.40 0.77 -8.93
N THR A 76 5.70 1.89 -8.75
CA THR A 76 5.80 2.68 -7.51
C THR A 76 5.29 1.87 -6.32
N LEU A 77 4.14 1.21 -6.45
CA LEU A 77 3.58 0.36 -5.41
C LEU A 77 4.54 -0.79 -5.05
N GLU A 78 5.05 -1.50 -6.06
CA GLU A 78 6.00 -2.61 -5.86
C GLU A 78 7.25 -2.15 -5.10
N ARG A 79 7.87 -1.03 -5.52
CA ARG A 79 9.03 -0.46 -4.83
C ARG A 79 8.73 -0.17 -3.35
N LEU A 80 7.57 0.39 -3.04
CA LEU A 80 7.17 0.70 -1.66
C LEU A 80 6.95 -0.57 -0.84
N GLU A 81 6.36 -1.61 -1.43
CA GLU A 81 6.12 -2.89 -0.77
C GLU A 81 7.42 -3.68 -0.54
N LEU A 82 8.36 -3.67 -1.50
CA LEU A 82 9.67 -4.30 -1.34
C LEU A 82 10.47 -3.68 -0.20
N VAL A 83 10.43 -2.36 -0.04
CA VAL A 83 11.10 -1.67 1.08
C VAL A 83 10.47 -2.08 2.42
N ASP A 84 9.15 -2.27 2.49
CA ASP A 84 8.48 -2.72 3.72
C ASP A 84 8.89 -4.15 4.10
N VAL A 85 8.89 -5.07 3.13
CA VAL A 85 9.30 -6.47 3.34
C VAL A 85 10.78 -6.56 3.74
N GLY A 86 11.65 -5.78 3.08
CA GLY A 86 13.07 -5.71 3.42
C GLY A 86 13.31 -5.17 4.83
N THR A 87 12.53 -4.16 5.24
CA THR A 87 12.58 -3.63 6.61
C THR A 87 12.15 -4.66 7.64
N MET A 88 11.02 -5.35 7.43
CA MET A 88 10.53 -6.38 8.35
C MET A 88 11.55 -7.52 8.51
N ARG A 89 12.14 -7.97 7.40
CA ARG A 89 13.18 -9.01 7.43
C ARG A 89 14.43 -8.55 8.18
N GLY A 90 14.78 -7.27 8.10
CA GLY A 90 15.88 -6.67 8.85
C GLY A 90 15.60 -6.56 10.36
N GLN A 91 14.36 -6.25 10.75
CA GLN A 91 13.95 -6.17 12.16
C GLN A 91 14.00 -7.55 12.83
N VAL A 92 13.37 -8.56 12.22
CA VAL A 92 13.37 -9.93 12.75
C VAL A 92 14.79 -10.48 12.91
N LYS A 93 15.70 -10.19 11.97
CA LYS A 93 17.11 -10.60 12.09
C LYS A 93 17.83 -9.96 13.27
N ARG A 94 17.51 -8.71 13.63
CA ARG A 94 18.12 -8.01 14.76
C ARG A 94 17.58 -8.54 16.09
N GLU A 95 16.27 -8.80 16.18
CA GLU A 95 15.66 -9.38 17.39
C GLU A 95 16.26 -10.76 17.69
N ILE A 96 16.39 -11.63 16.68
CA ILE A 96 17.02 -12.96 16.84
C ILE A 96 18.51 -12.85 17.24
N ALA A 97 19.23 -11.83 16.76
CA ALA A 97 20.63 -11.64 17.13
C ALA A 97 20.76 -11.14 18.57
N GLN A 98 19.86 -10.26 19.02
CA GLN A 98 19.88 -9.69 20.36
C GLN A 98 19.45 -10.72 21.41
N GLU A 99 18.45 -11.56 21.13
CA GLU A 99 18.06 -12.68 21.99
C GLU A 99 19.17 -13.74 22.18
N ARG A 100 20.10 -13.86 21.22
CA ARG A 100 21.25 -14.78 21.30
C ARG A 100 22.48 -14.19 21.99
N GLU A 101 22.52 -12.87 22.15
CA GLU A 101 23.59 -12.18 22.88
C GLU A 101 23.26 -12.04 24.38
N ASP A 102 21.97 -12.14 24.73
CA ASP A 102 21.45 -12.10 26.11
C ASP A 102 21.35 -13.49 26.78
N GLU A 103 21.77 -14.58 26.12
CA GLU A 103 21.76 -15.99 26.57
C GLU A 103 23.19 -16.53 26.81
#